data_AF-G0ITK8-F1
#
_entry.id   AF-G0ITK8-F1
#
_cell.length_a   1.000
_cell.length_b   1.000
_cell.length_c   1.000
_cell.angle_alpha   90.00
_cell.angle_beta   90.00
_cell.angle_gamma   90.00
#
_symmetry.space_group_name_H-M   'P 1'
#
loop_
_entity.id
_entity.type
_entity.pdbx_description
1 polymer ?
#
loop_
_entity_poly.entity_id
_entity_poly.type
_entity_poly.pdbx_seq_one_letter_code
_entity_poly.pdbx_strand_id
1 'polypeptide(L)'
;MEEEPSDQYGMPFNGLNWGPGTEDISSNTVRSINYRRYTYTLLSDIDTKELKEFANILTLATAYSIYNLFSSLGVDLDIVTNRLYPKKDTLDKLDTSDLQKLKNSLEKILSIIKNISEMSKQLLLDYQNDTNLIKTDVNKLKSHVSALYNQFKEKAEESDKLQKTVISLIKTL
;
A
#
# COMPACT_ATOMS: atom_id res chain seq x y z
N MET A 1 12.06 -6.83 -0.76
CA MET A 1 13.01 -6.26 -1.72
C MET A 1 14.41 -6.39 -1.14
N GLU A 2 15.44 -6.38 -1.99
CA GLU A 2 16.85 -6.26 -1.58
C GLU A 2 17.10 -4.95 -0.80
N GLU A 3 18.33 -4.73 -0.34
CA GLU A 3 18.71 -3.46 0.30
C GLU A 3 18.31 -2.26 -0.58
N GLU A 4 17.61 -1.28 0.01
CA GLU A 4 17.13 -0.09 -0.69
C GLU A 4 18.34 0.73 -1.20
N PRO A 5 18.43 1.03 -2.51
CA PRO A 5 19.52 1.82 -3.06
C PRO A 5 19.40 3.28 -2.62
N SER A 6 20.50 4.04 -2.74
CA SER A 6 20.55 5.44 -2.32
C SER A 6 19.54 6.35 -3.02
N ASP A 7 19.12 6.00 -4.24
CA ASP A 7 18.11 6.73 -5.02
C ASP A 7 16.68 6.22 -4.76
N GLN A 8 16.51 5.26 -3.85
CA GLN A 8 15.21 4.71 -3.42
C GLN A 8 14.40 4.15 -4.60
N TYR A 9 15.09 3.52 -5.57
CA TYR A 9 14.54 3.00 -6.82
C TYR A 9 13.95 4.09 -7.74
N GLY A 10 14.38 5.34 -7.59
CA GLY A 10 13.88 6.49 -8.36
C GLY A 10 12.49 6.98 -7.92
N MET A 11 12.04 6.59 -6.72
CA MET A 11 10.77 7.01 -6.15
C MET A 11 10.81 8.48 -5.69
N PRO A 12 9.70 9.23 -5.72
CA PRO A 12 9.68 10.67 -5.50
C PRO A 12 9.62 11.05 -4.01
N PHE A 13 10.23 10.24 -3.12
CA PHE A 13 10.09 10.40 -1.66
C PHE A 13 10.73 11.67 -1.11
N ASN A 14 11.69 12.26 -1.82
CA ASN A 14 12.27 13.56 -1.48
C ASN A 14 11.34 14.74 -1.78
N GLY A 15 10.27 14.52 -2.54
CA GLY A 15 9.23 15.52 -2.82
C GLY A 15 8.01 15.41 -1.89
N LEU A 16 8.03 14.47 -0.94
CA LEU A 16 6.96 14.21 0.02
C LEU A 16 7.49 14.44 1.44
N ASN A 17 6.70 15.05 2.32
CA ASN A 17 7.04 15.26 3.74
C ASN A 17 5.84 15.01 4.65
N TRP A 18 6.09 14.99 5.97
CA TRP A 18 5.07 14.77 7.00
C TRP A 18 4.24 16.03 7.34
N GLY A 19 4.37 17.10 6.54
CA GLY A 19 3.78 18.41 6.78
C GLY A 19 4.81 19.53 6.87
N PRO A 20 4.37 20.80 6.97
CA PRO A 20 5.26 21.95 7.00
C PRO A 20 6.32 21.85 8.10
N GLY A 21 7.60 22.03 7.73
CA GLY A 21 8.72 22.02 8.67
C GLY A 21 9.14 20.63 9.19
N THR A 22 8.64 19.56 8.59
CA THR A 22 9.02 18.18 8.92
C THR A 22 10.03 17.62 7.91
N GLU A 23 10.65 16.48 8.23
CA GLU A 23 11.55 15.81 7.32
C GLU A 23 10.83 15.17 6.13
N ASP A 24 11.59 14.92 5.07
CA ASP A 24 11.08 14.23 3.87
C ASP A 24 10.87 12.73 4.12
N ILE A 25 9.99 12.13 3.33
CA ILE A 25 9.76 10.67 3.29
C ILE A 25 11.04 9.93 2.85
N SER A 26 11.95 10.59 2.14
CA SER A 26 13.26 10.02 1.79
C SER A 26 14.23 9.91 2.97
N SER A 27 13.95 10.58 4.09
CA SER A 27 14.87 10.65 5.24
C SER A 27 15.07 9.29 5.94
N ASN A 28 16.17 9.14 6.66
CA ASN A 28 16.51 7.94 7.44
C ASN A 28 15.91 7.96 8.86
N THR A 29 14.65 8.39 8.99
CA THR A 29 13.90 8.28 10.25
C THR A 29 13.06 7.01 10.24
N VAL A 30 12.75 6.45 11.41
CA VAL A 30 11.96 5.21 11.53
C VAL A 30 10.62 5.32 10.79
N ARG A 31 9.93 6.46 10.93
CA ARG A 31 8.64 6.66 10.26
C ARG A 31 8.77 6.76 8.74
N SER A 32 9.79 7.46 8.24
CA SER A 32 10.04 7.59 6.79
C SER A 32 10.45 6.25 6.18
N ILE A 33 11.32 5.49 6.83
CA ILE A 33 11.69 4.12 6.42
C ILE A 33 10.45 3.21 6.38
N ASN A 34 9.59 3.28 7.39
CA ASN A 34 8.35 2.48 7.42
C ASN A 34 7.40 2.88 6.29
N TYR A 35 7.22 4.18 6.03
CA TYR A 35 6.39 4.65 4.91
C TYR A 35 6.86 4.08 3.56
N ARG A 36 8.18 4.12 3.30
CA ARG A 36 8.76 3.56 2.07
C ARG A 36 8.59 2.04 2.02
N ARG A 37 8.87 1.34 3.11
CA ARG A 37 8.65 -0.12 3.24
C ARG A 37 7.20 -0.50 2.92
N TYR A 38 6.22 0.24 3.44
CA TYR A 38 4.81 0.02 3.16
C TYR A 38 4.47 0.27 1.70
N THR A 39 4.99 1.34 1.12
CA THR A 39 4.87 1.61 -0.32
C THR A 39 5.40 0.45 -1.15
N TYR A 40 6.58 -0.07 -0.80
CA TYR A 40 7.19 -1.21 -1.48
C TYR A 40 6.39 -2.51 -1.33
N THR A 41 5.78 -2.76 -0.17
CA THR A 41 4.87 -3.91 0.01
C THR A 41 3.71 -3.86 -0.98
N LEU A 42 3.10 -2.69 -1.16
CA LEU A 42 1.96 -2.49 -2.06
C LEU A 42 2.35 -2.47 -3.54
N LEU A 43 3.63 -2.29 -3.86
CA LEU A 43 4.16 -2.32 -5.22
C LEU A 43 4.97 -3.60 -5.50
N SER A 44 4.74 -4.66 -4.72
CA SER A 44 5.56 -5.88 -4.77
C SER A 44 5.47 -6.67 -6.08
N ASP A 45 4.42 -6.49 -6.88
CA ASP A 45 4.31 -7.09 -8.22
C ASP A 45 5.06 -6.31 -9.32
N ILE A 46 5.52 -5.09 -9.02
CA ILE A 46 6.31 -4.27 -9.94
C ILE A 46 7.80 -4.61 -9.76
N ASP A 47 8.50 -4.87 -10.87
CA ASP A 47 9.95 -5.09 -10.80
C ASP A 47 10.62 -3.80 -10.30
N THR A 48 11.56 -3.91 -9.37
CA THR A 48 12.27 -2.76 -8.80
C THR A 48 12.85 -1.81 -9.87
N LYS A 49 13.26 -2.33 -11.03
CA LYS A 49 13.76 -1.52 -12.16
C LYS A 49 12.69 -0.67 -12.85
N GLU A 50 11.42 -1.02 -12.68
CA GLU A 50 10.25 -0.35 -13.25
C GLU A 50 9.61 0.65 -12.28
N LEU A 51 10.01 0.66 -10.99
CA LEU A 51 9.43 1.55 -9.98
C LEU A 51 9.57 3.03 -10.34
N LYS A 52 10.69 3.43 -10.96
CA LYS A 52 10.88 4.79 -11.47
C LYS A 52 9.88 5.16 -12.56
N GLU A 53 9.55 4.23 -13.46
CA GLU A 53 8.54 4.47 -14.51
C GLU A 53 7.15 4.61 -13.87
N PHE A 54 6.80 3.72 -12.95
CA PHE A 54 5.55 3.82 -12.18
C PHE A 54 5.45 5.17 -11.43
N ALA A 55 6.53 5.60 -10.79
CA ALA A 55 6.59 6.90 -10.12
C ALA A 55 6.33 8.06 -11.08
N ASN A 56 6.95 8.05 -12.26
CA ASN A 56 6.76 9.07 -13.29
C ASN A 56 5.30 9.13 -13.77
N ILE A 57 4.65 7.99 -13.94
CA ILE A 57 3.21 7.91 -14.31
C ILE A 57 2.36 8.65 -13.28
N LEU A 58 2.57 8.39 -11.98
CA LEU A 58 1.82 9.06 -10.92
C LEU A 58 2.12 10.56 -10.84
N THR A 59 3.36 10.97 -11.08
CA THR A 59 3.76 12.38 -11.17
C THR A 59 3.04 13.08 -12.34
N LEU A 60 3.02 12.49 -13.53
CA LEU A 60 2.30 13.03 -14.70
C LEU A 60 0.79 13.13 -14.45
N ALA A 61 0.24 12.14 -13.76
CA ALA A 61 -1.17 12.12 -13.33
C ALA A 61 -1.46 13.07 -12.16
N THR A 62 -0.45 13.72 -11.57
CA THR A 62 -0.57 14.57 -10.37
C THR A 62 -1.21 13.84 -9.17
N ALA A 63 -0.95 12.53 -9.04
CA ALA A 63 -1.67 11.62 -8.15
C ALA A 63 -0.85 11.16 -6.93
N TYR A 64 -0.09 12.07 -6.29
CA TYR A 64 0.76 11.75 -5.14
C TYR A 64 -0.01 11.17 -3.94
N SER A 65 -1.31 11.45 -3.83
CA SER A 65 -2.17 10.91 -2.75
C SER A 65 -2.26 9.38 -2.76
N ILE A 66 -1.95 8.71 -3.87
CA ILE A 66 -1.91 7.24 -3.94
C ILE A 66 -0.85 6.68 -2.98
N TYR A 67 0.31 7.33 -2.82
CA TYR A 67 1.34 6.87 -1.88
C TYR A 67 0.85 6.88 -0.42
N ASN A 68 -0.01 7.85 -0.06
CA ASN A 68 -0.61 7.88 1.27
C ASN A 68 -1.56 6.69 1.50
N LEU A 69 -2.30 6.28 0.47
CA LEU A 69 -3.13 5.07 0.54
C LEU A 69 -2.26 3.82 0.70
N PHE A 70 -1.16 3.71 -0.05
CA PHE A 70 -0.23 2.58 0.11
C PHE A 70 0.36 2.51 1.52
N SER A 71 0.81 3.64 2.06
CA SER A 71 1.32 3.70 3.42
C SER A 71 0.23 3.33 4.44
N SER A 72 -1.00 3.80 4.27
CA SER A 72 -2.12 3.48 5.18
C SER A 72 -2.40 1.98 5.22
N LEU A 73 -2.47 1.34 4.05
CA LEU A 73 -2.69 -0.10 3.94
C LEU A 73 -1.54 -0.91 4.52
N GLY A 74 -0.30 -0.48 4.31
CA GLY A 74 0.85 -1.13 4.92
C GLY A 74 0.88 -0.97 6.44
N VAL A 75 0.42 0.18 6.98
CA VAL A 75 0.22 0.36 8.42
C VAL A 75 -0.83 -0.62 8.96
N ASP A 76 -1.95 -0.81 8.28
CA ASP A 76 -2.97 -1.77 8.72
C ASP A 76 -2.39 -3.19 8.83
N LEU A 77 -1.67 -3.63 7.79
CA LEU A 77 -1.01 -4.93 7.79
C LEU A 77 0.04 -5.05 8.89
N ASP A 78 0.90 -4.03 9.05
CA ASP A 78 1.95 -4.02 10.06
C ASP A 78 1.36 -4.07 11.47
N ILE A 79 0.28 -3.32 11.75
CA ILE A 79 -0.40 -3.39 13.04
C ILE A 79 -1.00 -4.78 13.29
N VAL A 80 -1.71 -5.34 12.31
CA VAL A 80 -2.32 -6.68 12.44
C VAL A 80 -1.25 -7.72 12.71
N THR A 81 -0.19 -7.75 11.91
CA THR A 81 0.89 -8.74 12.03
C THR A 81 1.66 -8.59 13.34
N ASN A 82 2.03 -7.37 13.74
CA ASN A 82 2.74 -7.11 14.99
C ASN A 82 1.92 -7.47 16.23
N ARG A 83 0.59 -7.35 16.17
CA ARG A 83 -0.30 -7.73 17.29
C ARG A 83 -0.61 -9.22 17.30
N LEU A 84 -0.77 -9.84 16.13
CA LEU A 84 -1.16 -11.23 15.98
C LEU A 84 0.01 -12.19 16.17
N TYR A 85 1.18 -11.88 15.62
CA TYR A 85 2.34 -12.79 15.59
C TYR A 85 2.80 -13.24 16.99
N PRO A 86 2.90 -12.36 18.01
CA PRO A 86 3.24 -12.78 19.37
C PRO A 86 2.20 -13.69 20.04
N LYS A 87 0.97 -13.72 19.52
CA LYS A 87 -0.18 -14.45 20.08
C LYS A 87 -0.54 -15.71 19.28
N LYS A 88 0.25 -16.05 18.25
CA LYS A 88 -0.03 -17.16 17.32
C LYS A 88 -0.23 -18.50 18.05
N ASP A 89 0.49 -18.71 19.15
CA ASP A 89 0.46 -19.96 19.93
C ASP A 89 -0.68 -20.00 20.98
N THR A 90 -1.47 -18.93 21.09
CA THR A 90 -2.60 -18.80 22.03
C THR A 90 -3.95 -18.62 21.33
N LEU A 91 -3.99 -18.74 20.00
CA LEU A 91 -5.22 -18.54 19.21
C LEU A 91 -6.28 -19.61 19.49
N ASP A 92 -5.87 -20.77 20.02
CA ASP A 92 -6.75 -21.86 20.47
C ASP A 92 -7.69 -21.47 21.62
N LYS A 93 -7.39 -20.36 22.33
CA LYS A 93 -8.24 -19.80 23.37
C LYS A 93 -9.45 -19.01 22.84
N LEU A 94 -9.44 -18.62 21.55
CA LEU A 94 -10.61 -18.00 20.94
C LEU A 94 -11.68 -19.06 20.69
N ASP A 95 -12.96 -18.68 20.79
CA ASP A 95 -14.01 -19.56 20.32
C ASP A 95 -13.94 -19.74 18.80
N THR A 96 -14.55 -20.82 18.30
CA THR A 96 -14.50 -21.17 16.86
C THR A 96 -15.05 -20.06 15.95
N SER A 97 -16.06 -19.30 16.41
CA SER A 97 -16.67 -18.23 15.63
C SER A 97 -15.70 -17.05 15.47
N ASP A 98 -15.04 -16.67 16.56
CA ASP A 98 -14.07 -15.59 16.59
C ASP A 98 -12.77 -15.96 15.86
N LEU A 99 -12.33 -17.22 15.94
CA LEU A 99 -11.23 -17.72 15.12
C LEU A 99 -11.57 -17.67 13.62
N GLN A 100 -12.79 -18.04 13.23
CA GLN A 100 -13.24 -17.95 11.84
C GLN A 100 -13.30 -16.49 11.36
N LYS A 101 -13.80 -15.56 12.18
CA LYS A 101 -13.81 -14.13 11.87
C LYS A 101 -12.38 -13.59 11.71
N LEU A 102 -11.47 -13.95 12.63
CA LEU A 102 -10.06 -13.57 12.57
C LEU A 102 -9.42 -14.02 11.26
N LYS A 103 -9.60 -15.30 10.90
CA LYS A 103 -9.12 -15.87 9.63
C LYS A 103 -9.65 -15.09 8.43
N ASN A 104 -10.97 -14.91 8.37
CA ASN A 104 -11.62 -14.22 7.24
C ASN A 104 -11.14 -12.76 7.10
N SER A 105 -10.98 -12.04 8.23
CA SER A 105 -10.48 -10.67 8.21
C SER A 105 -9.03 -10.59 7.73
N LEU A 106 -8.16 -11.48 8.19
CA LEU A 106 -6.76 -11.51 7.76
C LEU A 106 -6.64 -11.86 6.27
N GLU A 107 -7.37 -12.88 5.80
CA GLU A 107 -7.42 -13.26 4.38
C GLU A 107 -7.89 -12.09 3.51
N LYS A 108 -8.88 -11.34 3.99
CA LYS A 108 -9.42 -10.19 3.25
C LYS A 108 -8.44 -9.01 3.19
N ILE A 109 -7.72 -8.69 4.27
CA ILE A 109 -6.65 -7.68 4.27
C ILE A 109 -5.56 -8.06 3.26
N LEU A 110 -5.09 -9.31 3.30
CA LEU A 110 -4.08 -9.80 2.36
C LEU A 110 -4.57 -9.75 0.91
N SER A 111 -5.85 -10.10 0.68
CA SER A 111 -6.48 -10.00 -0.65
C SER A 111 -6.57 -8.56 -1.16
N ILE A 112 -6.85 -7.58 -0.29
CA ILE A 112 -6.86 -6.17 -0.65
C ILE A 112 -5.47 -5.72 -1.11
N ILE A 113 -4.42 -6.06 -0.34
CA ILE A 113 -3.03 -5.69 -0.64
C ILE A 113 -2.60 -6.29 -1.98
N LYS A 114 -2.86 -7.58 -2.18
CA LYS A 114 -2.58 -8.27 -3.44
C LYS A 114 -3.30 -7.60 -4.61
N ASN A 115 -4.58 -7.32 -4.48
CA ASN A 115 -5.37 -6.72 -5.55
C ASN A 115 -4.87 -5.32 -5.92
N ILE A 116 -4.45 -4.51 -4.94
CA ILE A 116 -3.88 -3.18 -5.20
C ILE A 116 -2.52 -3.27 -5.89
N SER A 117 -1.69 -4.25 -5.49
CA SER A 117 -0.42 -4.53 -6.16
C SER A 117 -0.63 -4.94 -7.62
N GLU A 118 -1.57 -5.85 -7.89
CA GLU A 118 -1.96 -6.25 -9.25
C GLU A 118 -2.48 -5.07 -10.08
N MET A 119 -3.36 -4.23 -9.51
CA MET A 119 -3.89 -3.04 -10.19
C MET A 119 -2.79 -2.01 -10.48
N SER A 120 -1.82 -1.86 -9.58
CA SER A 120 -0.67 -0.96 -9.77
C SER A 120 0.26 -1.46 -10.89
N LYS A 121 0.50 -2.78 -10.94
CA LYS A 121 1.21 -3.41 -12.06
C LYS A 121 0.44 -3.24 -13.37
N GLN A 122 -0.88 -3.39 -13.34
CA GLN A 122 -1.71 -3.20 -14.53
C GLN A 122 -1.66 -1.76 -15.05
N LEU A 123 -1.66 -0.74 -14.18
CA LEU A 123 -1.47 0.66 -14.58
C LEU A 123 -0.16 0.86 -15.36
N LEU A 124 0.94 0.26 -14.88
CA LEU A 124 2.23 0.32 -15.57
C LEU A 124 2.14 -0.31 -16.97
N LEU A 125 1.55 -1.51 -17.08
CA LEU A 125 1.40 -2.22 -18.35
C LEU A 125 0.49 -1.46 -19.32
N ASP A 126 -0.63 -0.91 -18.84
CA ASP A 126 -1.55 -0.11 -19.64
C ASP A 126 -0.87 1.15 -20.16
N TYR A 127 -0.03 1.78 -19.35
CA TYR A 127 0.74 2.95 -19.77
C TYR A 127 1.80 2.58 -20.80
N GLN A 128 2.56 1.51 -20.59
CA GLN A 128 3.59 1.05 -21.52
C GLN A 128 3.02 0.74 -22.91
N ASN A 129 1.82 0.14 -22.96
CA ASN A 129 1.12 -0.23 -24.19
C ASN A 129 0.24 0.88 -24.80
N ASP A 130 0.21 2.06 -24.19
CA ASP A 130 -0.72 3.16 -24.54
C ASP A 130 -2.20 2.71 -24.59
N THR A 131 -2.57 1.76 -23.73
CA THR A 131 -3.94 1.29 -23.59
C THR A 131 -4.84 2.48 -23.29
N ASN A 132 -5.94 2.63 -24.03
CA ASN A 132 -6.86 3.77 -23.92
C ASN A 132 -6.21 5.16 -24.14
N LEU A 133 -5.04 5.22 -24.79
CA LEU A 133 -4.27 6.45 -25.03
C LEU A 133 -3.74 7.14 -23.75
N ILE A 134 -3.55 6.41 -22.65
CA ILE A 134 -3.09 7.02 -21.38
C ILE A 134 -1.62 7.43 -21.39
N LYS A 135 -0.82 6.97 -22.35
CA LYS A 135 0.56 7.44 -22.53
C LYS A 135 0.62 8.75 -23.30
N THR A 136 -0.26 8.88 -24.30
CA THR A 136 -0.24 10.01 -25.24
C THR A 136 -1.20 11.15 -24.85
N ASP A 137 -2.24 10.89 -24.06
CA ASP A 137 -3.21 11.89 -23.58
C ASP A 137 -3.19 11.99 -22.04
N VAL A 138 -2.63 13.09 -21.54
CA VAL A 138 -2.51 13.37 -20.10
C VAL A 138 -3.88 13.46 -19.39
N ASN A 139 -4.94 13.89 -20.07
CA ASN A 139 -6.26 13.99 -19.47
C ASN A 139 -6.87 12.59 -19.27
N LYS A 140 -6.63 11.68 -20.21
CA LYS A 140 -7.02 10.27 -20.07
C LYS A 140 -6.22 9.57 -18.97
N LEU A 141 -4.92 9.84 -18.87
CA LEU A 141 -4.12 9.34 -17.76
C LEU A 141 -4.68 9.80 -16.41
N LYS A 142 -4.93 11.10 -16.26
CA LYS A 142 -5.49 11.67 -15.02
C LYS A 142 -6.82 11.04 -14.65
N SER A 143 -7.73 10.89 -15.63
CA SER A 143 -9.02 10.24 -15.42
C SER A 143 -8.86 8.78 -14.97
N HIS A 144 -7.99 8.03 -15.64
CA HIS A 144 -7.73 6.63 -15.33
C HIS A 144 -7.13 6.45 -13.93
N VAL A 145 -6.10 7.24 -13.58
CA VAL A 145 -5.47 7.20 -12.24
C VAL A 145 -6.42 7.70 -11.16
N SER A 146 -7.29 8.67 -11.44
CA SER A 146 -8.32 9.11 -10.49
C SER A 146 -9.34 8.01 -10.19
N ALA A 147 -9.71 7.21 -11.19
CA ALA A 147 -10.61 6.07 -10.98
C ALA A 147 -9.93 4.99 -10.12
N LEU A 148 -8.64 4.72 -10.34
CA LEU A 148 -7.84 3.81 -9.50
C LEU A 148 -7.74 4.33 -8.06
N TYR A 149 -7.47 5.62 -7.87
CA TYR A 149 -7.40 6.24 -6.54
C TYR A 149 -8.69 6.02 -5.74
N ASN A 150 -9.87 6.20 -6.36
CA ASN A 150 -11.14 5.99 -5.68
C ASN A 150 -11.32 4.53 -5.25
N GLN A 151 -10.97 3.57 -6.12
CA GLN A 151 -11.00 2.14 -5.77
C GLN A 151 -10.03 1.80 -4.64
N PHE A 152 -8.83 2.37 -4.65
CA PHE A 152 -7.84 2.16 -3.59
C PHE A 152 -8.31 2.75 -2.27
N LYS A 153 -8.97 3.91 -2.30
CA LYS A 153 -9.53 4.56 -1.12
C LYS A 153 -10.60 3.69 -0.45
N GLU A 154 -11.54 3.15 -1.23
CA GLU A 154 -12.58 2.25 -0.71
C GLU A 154 -11.97 1.00 -0.05
N LYS A 155 -10.94 0.43 -0.68
CA LYS A 155 -10.19 -0.71 -0.13
C LYS A 155 -9.41 -0.36 1.14
N ALA A 156 -8.84 0.83 1.23
CA ALA A 156 -8.18 1.30 2.44
C ALA A 156 -9.18 1.46 3.60
N GLU A 157 -10.37 2.01 3.33
CA GLU A 157 -11.44 2.10 4.35
C GLU A 157 -11.97 0.72 4.78
N GLU A 158 -12.02 -0.25 3.87
CA GLU A 158 -12.35 -1.65 4.20
C GLU A 158 -11.25 -2.28 5.07
N SER A 159 -9.98 -2.11 4.71
CA SER A 159 -8.83 -2.61 5.45
C SER A 159 -8.77 -2.09 6.88
N ASP A 160 -9.00 -0.79 7.10
CA ASP A 160 -9.02 -0.19 8.45
C ASP A 160 -10.11 -0.83 9.34
N LYS A 161 -11.30 -1.10 8.80
CA LYS A 161 -12.38 -1.79 9.55
C LYS A 161 -12.00 -3.22 9.89
N LEU A 162 -11.39 -3.94 8.95
CA LEU A 162 -10.91 -5.32 9.16
C LEU A 162 -9.80 -5.35 10.22
N GLN A 163 -8.87 -4.40 10.16
CA GLN A 163 -7.79 -4.25 11.13
C GLN A 163 -8.33 -4.04 12.55
N LYS A 164 -9.31 -3.15 12.72
CA LYS A 164 -9.99 -2.92 14.01
C LYS A 164 -10.68 -4.17 14.52
N THR A 165 -11.31 -4.92 13.62
CA THR A 165 -11.95 -6.21 13.94
C THR A 165 -10.91 -7.21 14.47
N VAL A 166 -9.78 -7.38 13.76
CA VAL A 166 -8.69 -8.28 14.20
C VAL A 166 -8.18 -7.89 15.57
N ILE A 167 -7.87 -6.60 15.80
CA ILE A 167 -7.41 -6.11 17.11
C ILE A 167 -8.40 -6.43 18.21
N SER A 168 -9.69 -6.20 17.96
CA SER A 168 -10.74 -6.47 18.97
C SER A 168 -10.79 -7.94 19.36
N LEU A 169 -10.67 -8.85 18.40
CA LEU A 169 -10.72 -10.30 18.63
C LEU A 169 -9.54 -10.79 19.47
N ILE A 170 -8.33 -10.30 19.18
CA ILE A 170 -7.11 -10.77 19.86
C ILE A 170 -6.77 -10.00 21.15
N LYS A 171 -7.55 -8.97 21.50
CA LYS A 171 -7.38 -8.22 22.75
C LYS A 171 -7.62 -9.07 24.00
N THR A 172 -8.43 -10.13 23.86
CA THR A 172 -8.81 -11.04 24.93
C THR A 172 -7.79 -12.16 25.18
N LEU A 173 -6.80 -12.29 24.29
CA LEU A 173 -5.70 -13.26 24.36
C LEU A 173 -4.50 -12.69 25.12
#